data_AF-A0A382C938-F1
#
_entry.id   AF-A0A382C938-F1
#
_cell.length_a   1.000
_cell.length_b   1.000
_cell.length_c   1.000
_cell.angle_alpha   90.00
_cell.angle_beta   90.00
_cell.angle_gamma   90.00
#
_symmetry.space_group_name_H-M   'P 1'
#
loop_
_entity.id
_entity.type
_entity.pdbx_description
1 polymer ?
#
loop_
_entity_poly.entity_id
_entity_poly.type
_entity_poly.pdbx_seq_one_letter_code
_entity_poly.pdbx_strand_id
1 'polypeptide(L)'
;MEKFQLSENFINKYKRKRPPFGFNGLGELVYMRTYSRIKKNGKNERWWETIQRVVEGTYSMQKNWIDSHQLGWNPWQAQASAQEMYDRMFNMKFLP
;
A
#
# COMPACT_ATOMS: atom_id res chain seq x y z
N MET A 1 -1.64 -8.92 -17.97
CA MET A 1 -1.30 -9.55 -16.67
C MET A 1 -2.18 -8.92 -15.60
N GLU A 2 -2.87 -9.74 -14.82
CA GLU A 2 -3.79 -9.28 -13.80
C GLU A 2 -3.01 -8.80 -12.57
N LYS A 3 -3.16 -7.52 -12.21
CA LYS A 3 -2.48 -6.91 -11.07
C LYS A 3 -3.01 -7.48 -9.76
N PHE A 4 -2.13 -7.64 -8.77
CA PHE A 4 -2.54 -7.95 -7.41
C PHE A 4 -3.27 -6.75 -6.80
N GLN A 5 -4.37 -7.01 -6.10
CA GLN A 5 -5.19 -6.00 -5.43
C GLN A 5 -5.49 -6.46 -4.00
N LEU A 6 -5.41 -5.55 -3.03
CA LEU A 6 -5.84 -5.84 -1.66
C LEU A 6 -7.37 -5.89 -1.60
N SER A 7 -7.91 -6.74 -0.72
CA SER A 7 -9.37 -6.79 -0.54
C SER A 7 -9.93 -5.43 -0.08
N GLU A 8 -11.05 -5.01 -0.67
CA GLU A 8 -11.68 -3.73 -0.31
C GLU A 8 -12.11 -3.69 1.16
N ASN A 9 -12.59 -4.82 1.68
CA ASN A 9 -12.94 -4.99 3.10
C ASN A 9 -11.76 -4.70 4.04
N PHE A 10 -10.54 -5.05 3.64
CA PHE A 10 -9.34 -4.72 4.38
C PHE A 10 -9.01 -3.22 4.30
N ILE A 11 -8.98 -2.66 3.08
CA ILE A 11 -8.63 -1.24 2.86
C ILE A 11 -9.61 -0.29 3.54
N ASN A 12 -10.90 -0.62 3.57
CA ASN A 12 -11.94 0.18 4.21
C ASN A 12 -11.64 0.47 5.70
N LYS A 13 -10.86 -0.38 6.38
CA LYS A 13 -10.41 -0.17 7.76
C LYS A 13 -9.50 1.04 7.93
N TYR A 14 -8.83 1.52 6.87
CA TYR A 14 -7.80 2.57 6.95
C TYR A 14 -8.26 3.92 6.38
N LYS A 15 -9.33 3.96 5.58
CA LYS A 15 -9.82 5.20 4.93
C LYS A 15 -10.11 6.35 5.91
N ARG A 16 -10.49 6.01 7.14
CA ARG A 16 -10.81 6.96 8.23
C ARG A 16 -9.81 6.92 9.39
N LYS A 17 -8.77 6.09 9.33
CA LYS A 17 -7.73 6.04 10.37
C LYS A 17 -6.76 7.19 10.16
N ARG A 18 -6.41 7.88 11.25
CA ARG A 18 -5.37 8.90 11.21
C ARG A 18 -4.00 8.21 11.14
N PRO A 19 -3.16 8.54 10.15
CA PRO A 19 -1.80 8.03 10.09
C PRO A 19 -0.95 8.53 11.28
N PRO A 20 -0.06 7.71 11.84
CA PRO A 20 0.74 8.07 13.02
C PRO A 20 1.97 8.91 12.64
N PHE A 21 1.79 9.97 11.85
CA PHE A 21 2.89 10.90 11.56
C PHE A 21 3.37 11.59 12.84
N GLY A 22 4.68 11.56 13.06
CA GLY A 22 5.33 12.25 14.18
C GLY A 22 5.51 13.75 13.96
N PHE A 23 6.22 14.38 14.89
CA PHE A 23 6.65 15.79 14.82
C PHE A 23 5.49 16.79 14.67
N ASN A 24 4.40 16.62 15.43
CA ASN A 24 3.23 17.51 15.42
C ASN A 24 2.68 17.84 14.02
N GLY A 25 2.69 16.85 13.11
CA GLY A 25 2.15 17.01 11.75
C GLY A 25 3.18 17.44 10.70
N LEU A 26 4.41 17.78 11.07
CA LEU A 26 5.49 18.06 10.10
C LEU A 26 5.75 16.85 9.19
N GLY A 27 5.71 15.63 9.74
CA GLY A 27 5.85 14.41 8.94
C GLY A 27 4.77 14.26 7.86
N GLU A 28 3.54 14.64 8.19
CA GLU A 28 2.42 14.59 7.24
C GLU A 28 2.60 15.63 6.13
N LEU A 29 3.06 16.85 6.46
CA LEU A 29 3.36 17.89 5.48
C LEU A 29 4.46 17.45 4.49
N VAL A 30 5.54 16.87 5.00
CA VAL A 30 6.64 16.34 4.16
C VAL A 30 6.13 15.20 3.28
N TYR A 31 5.31 14.30 3.81
CA TYR A 31 4.68 13.26 3.00
C TYR A 31 3.84 13.85 1.86
N MET A 32 2.96 14.80 2.17
CA MET A 32 2.05 15.41 1.20
C MET A 32 2.78 16.14 0.08
N ARG A 33 3.93 16.76 0.37
CA ARG A 33 4.71 17.51 -0.64
C ARG A 33 5.64 16.62 -1.48
N THR A 34 6.08 15.47 -0.95
CA THR A 34 7.18 14.69 -1.56
C THR A 34 6.71 13.36 -2.15
N TYR A 35 5.79 12.65 -1.49
CA TYR A 35 5.44 11.26 -1.86
C TYR A 35 4.01 11.08 -2.34
N SER A 36 3.09 11.95 -1.90
CA SER A 36 1.71 11.94 -2.39
C SER A 36 1.68 12.27 -3.89
N ARG A 37 1.16 11.36 -4.70
CA ARG A 37 0.94 11.62 -6.14
C ARG A 37 -0.37 12.34 -6.38
N ILE A 38 -0.44 13.09 -7.46
CA ILE A 38 -1.69 13.71 -7.93
C ILE A 38 -2.54 12.64 -8.61
N LYS A 39 -3.76 12.45 -8.12
CA LYS A 39 -4.73 11.54 -8.73
C LYS A 39 -5.37 12.18 -9.95
N LYS A 40 -6.09 11.38 -10.74
CA LYS A 40 -6.83 11.85 -11.94
C LYS A 40 -7.81 13.00 -11.65
N ASN A 41 -8.32 13.08 -10.44
CA ASN A 41 -9.24 14.15 -10.00
C ASN A 41 -8.51 15.42 -9.49
N GLY A 42 -7.19 15.54 -9.70
CA GLY A 42 -6.38 16.67 -9.27
C GLY A 42 -6.07 16.71 -7.77
N LYS A 43 -6.60 15.77 -6.97
CA LYS A 43 -6.32 15.71 -5.53
C LYS A 43 -5.11 14.83 -5.24
N ASN A 44 -4.38 15.20 -4.19
CA ASN A 44 -3.31 14.41 -3.62
C ASN A 44 -3.81 13.04 -3.09
N GLU A 45 -2.94 12.04 -3.19
CA GLU A 45 -3.11 10.75 -2.51
C GLU A 45 -3.07 10.94 -1.00
N ARG A 46 -4.03 10.30 -0.32
CA ARG A 46 -3.97 10.12 1.13
C ARG A 46 -3.00 9.00 1.47
N TRP A 47 -2.47 9.01 2.69
CA TRP A 47 -1.51 8.01 3.14
C TRP A 47 -1.92 6.56 2.86
N TRP A 48 -3.17 6.22 3.19
CA TRP A 48 -3.71 4.88 2.96
C TRP A 48 -3.74 4.49 1.46
N GLU A 49 -3.92 5.46 0.55
CA GLU A 49 -3.89 5.25 -0.91
C GLU A 49 -2.45 5.02 -1.38
N THR A 50 -1.49 5.80 -0.86
CA THR A 50 -0.07 5.61 -1.18
C THR A 50 0.44 4.25 -0.70
N ILE A 51 0.12 3.85 0.53
CA ILE A 51 0.49 2.51 1.03
C ILE A 51 -0.17 1.42 0.17
N GLN A 52 -1.46 1.56 -0.17
CA GLN A 52 -2.13 0.60 -1.04
C GLN A 52 -1.39 0.44 -2.37
N ARG A 53 -1.09 1.56 -3.04
CA ARG A 53 -0.37 1.58 -4.32
C ARG A 53 0.99 0.92 -4.23
N VAL A 54 1.75 1.19 -3.15
CA VAL A 54 3.09 0.61 -2.96
C VAL A 54 3.00 -0.90 -2.75
N VAL A 55 2.13 -1.35 -1.83
CA VAL A 55 1.98 -2.78 -1.52
C VAL A 55 1.46 -3.55 -2.74
N GLU A 56 0.42 -3.05 -3.41
CA GLU A 56 -0.11 -3.69 -4.61
C GLU A 56 0.90 -3.71 -5.76
N GLY A 57 1.72 -2.65 -5.89
CA GLY A 57 2.83 -2.61 -6.83
C GLY A 57 3.85 -3.71 -6.57
N THR A 58 4.30 -3.85 -5.31
CA THR A 58 5.26 -4.88 -4.89
C THR A 58 4.73 -6.28 -5.16
N TYR A 59 3.51 -6.58 -4.70
CA TYR A 59 2.90 -7.90 -4.88
C TYR A 59 2.52 -8.20 -6.33
N SER A 60 2.23 -7.19 -7.15
CA SER A 60 2.05 -7.38 -8.59
C SER A 60 3.35 -7.79 -9.27
N MET A 61 4.48 -7.14 -8.93
CA MET A 61 5.78 -7.54 -9.46
C MET A 61 6.15 -8.97 -9.03
N GLN A 62 5.91 -9.32 -7.76
CA GLN A 62 6.13 -10.67 -7.24
C GLN A 62 5.26 -11.72 -7.93
N LYS A 63 3.95 -11.45 -8.09
CA LYS A 63 3.01 -12.34 -8.80
C LYS A 63 3.49 -12.58 -10.23
N ASN A 64 3.85 -11.52 -10.95
CA ASN A 64 4.34 -11.62 -12.32
C ASN A 64 5.57 -12.53 -12.42
N TRP A 65 6.52 -12.40 -11.48
CA TRP A 65 7.71 -13.25 -11.43
C TRP A 65 7.38 -14.72 -11.13
N ILE A 66 6.49 -14.98 -10.17
CA ILE A 66 6.09 -16.33 -9.79
C ILE A 66 5.34 -17.02 -10.93
N ASP A 67 4.41 -16.32 -11.57
CA ASP A 67 3.63 -16.83 -12.70
C ASP A 67 4.53 -17.10 -13.92
N SER A 68 5.48 -16.21 -14.22
CA SER A 68 6.40 -16.41 -15.37
C SER A 68 7.35 -17.58 -15.18
N HIS A 69 7.65 -17.95 -13.94
CA HIS A 69 8.54 -19.06 -13.59
C HIS A 69 7.79 -20.31 -13.10
N GLN A 70 6.45 -20.33 -13.18
CA GLN A 70 5.59 -21.45 -12.77
C GLN A 70 5.85 -21.93 -11.32
N LEU A 71 6.16 -21.00 -10.41
CA LEU A 71 6.52 -21.31 -9.01
C LEU A 71 5.30 -21.56 -8.10
N GLY A 72 4.08 -21.41 -8.62
CA GLY A 72 2.83 -21.65 -7.90
C GLY A 72 2.40 -20.49 -7.01
N TRP A 73 1.70 -19.51 -7.58
CA TRP A 73 1.14 -18.39 -6.82
C TRP A 73 0.04 -18.84 -5.86
N ASN A 74 0.23 -18.62 -4.55
CA ASN A 74 -0.81 -18.85 -3.54
C ASN A 74 -1.54 -17.52 -3.22
N PRO A 75 -2.78 -17.32 -3.70
CA PRO A 75 -3.51 -16.06 -3.51
C PRO A 75 -3.85 -15.77 -2.04
N TRP A 76 -4.10 -16.80 -1.23
CA TRP A 76 -4.45 -16.65 0.19
C TRP A 76 -3.26 -16.20 1.01
N GLN A 77 -2.11 -16.84 0.81
CA GLN A 77 -0.87 -16.45 1.46
C GLN A 77 -0.46 -15.03 1.06
N ALA A 78 -0.54 -14.70 -0.23
CA ALA A 78 -0.23 -13.37 -0.72
C ALA A 78 -1.14 -12.29 -0.15
N GLN A 79 -2.45 -12.55 -0.03
CA GLN A 79 -3.37 -11.63 0.64
C GLN A 79 -2.98 -11.42 2.11
N ALA A 80 -2.71 -12.49 2.86
CA ALA A 80 -2.34 -12.37 4.27
C ALA A 80 -1.03 -11.58 4.46
N SER A 81 0.00 -11.89 3.69
CA SER A 81 1.29 -11.21 3.81
C SER A 81 1.25 -9.77 3.31
N ALA A 82 0.46 -9.47 2.27
CA ALA A 82 0.28 -8.11 1.78
C ALA A 82 -0.49 -7.24 2.78
N GLN A 83 -1.50 -7.80 3.46
CA GLN A 83 -2.24 -7.11 4.53
C GLN A 83 -1.34 -6.81 5.73
N GLU A 84 -0.47 -7.74 6.11
CA GLU A 84 0.52 -7.53 7.18
C GLU A 84 1.54 -6.45 6.81
N MET A 85 2.07 -6.50 5.58
CA MET A 85 2.96 -5.45 5.05
C MET A 85 2.27 -4.09 5.05
N TYR A 86 1.01 -4.02 4.60
CA TYR A 86 0.23 -2.79 4.61
C TYR A 86 0.09 -2.22 6.02
N ASP A 87 -0.31 -3.03 7.01
CA ASP A 87 -0.50 -2.55 8.39
C ASP A 87 0.82 -2.02 8.97
N ARG A 88 1.92 -2.75 8.78
CA ARG A 88 3.25 -2.33 9.24
C ARG A 88 3.69 -1.02 8.60
N MET A 89 3.51 -0.86 7.30
CA MET A 89 3.85 0.38 6.59
C MET A 89 2.95 1.53 7.01
N PHE A 90 1.63 1.30 7.12
CA PHE A 90 0.68 2.31 7.57
C PHE A 90 1.06 2.84 8.95
N ASN A 91 1.47 1.95 9.85
CA ASN A 91 1.91 2.24 11.21
C ASN A 91 3.41 2.63 11.32
N MET A 92 4.08 2.90 10.19
CA MET A 92 5.48 3.33 10.12
C MET A 92 6.46 2.40 10.84
N LYS A 93 6.18 1.09 10.86
CA LYS A 93 7.11 0.07 11.40
C LYS A 93 8.28 -0.17 10.47
N PHE A 94 8.07 0.02 9.17
CA PHE A 94 9.12 0.12 8.15
C PHE A 94 8.57 0.88 6.93
N LEU A 95 9.47 1.43 6.11
CA LEU A 95 9.16 2.03 4.81
C LEU A 95 10.25 1.60 3.81
N PRO A 96 9.89 1.32 2.54
CA PRO A 96 10.85 0.93 1.50
C PRO A 96 11.66 2.12 0.96
#